data_AF-A0A142YE30-F1
#
_entry.id   AF-A0A142YE30-F1
#
_cell.length_a   1.000
_cell.length_b   1.000
_cell.length_c   1.000
_cell.angle_alpha   90.00
_cell.angle_beta   90.00
_cell.angle_gamma   90.00
#
_symmetry.space_group_name_H-M   'P 1'
#
loop_
_entity.id
_entity.type
_entity.pdbx_description
1 polymer ?
#
loop_
_entity_poly.entity_id
_entity_poly.type
_entity_poly.pdbx_seq_one_letter_code
_entity_poly.pdbx_strand_id
1 'polypeptide(L)'
;MDRRRYIPGPEGMESRMMLSTATAATAVSTAAASSNVPYTIQQKLTRIDRIPINMRATEPNRVLPESLISGIQEGMRQSISTMHGATPSSVETFNDVLRDVVSRPSLRAQDARALNNAFSQVLVSAGASTEVVDQIATNLGTLATSVNTAQGLPVFLTTNDYALVLQMTLIVGKPMPAPNAPTISRDSGTQADPRTNISRVAQPTFVGSYEARAQLQIFDDATGEVYGEAQSEANGRYSIAFNRPLAEGTYRLRIRALDEMGHVGQSSGIFNLKITTPRSPRA
;
A
#
# COMPACT_ATOMS: atom_id res chain seq x y z
N MET A 1 -40.41 -28.01 -17.95
CA MET A 1 -40.18 -27.21 -16.74
C MET A 1 -38.95 -27.76 -16.06
N ASP A 2 -37.81 -27.09 -16.17
CA ASP A 2 -36.56 -27.58 -15.57
C ASP A 2 -35.90 -26.42 -14.82
N ARG A 3 -36.11 -26.36 -13.50
CA ARG A 3 -35.52 -25.36 -12.61
C ARG A 3 -34.17 -25.87 -12.13
N ARG A 4 -33.14 -25.73 -12.95
CA ARG A 4 -31.76 -25.92 -12.47
C ARG A 4 -31.44 -24.78 -11.50
N ARG A 5 -31.38 -25.12 -10.20
CA ARG A 5 -30.85 -24.23 -9.15
C ARG A 5 -29.44 -23.80 -9.56
N TYR A 6 -29.29 -22.53 -9.90
CA TYR A 6 -27.99 -21.89 -10.08
C TYR A 6 -27.28 -21.90 -8.72
N ILE A 7 -26.24 -22.72 -8.59
CA ILE A 7 -25.27 -22.63 -7.49
C ILE A 7 -24.13 -21.78 -8.05
N PRO A 8 -23.91 -20.55 -7.54
CA PRO A 8 -22.80 -19.72 -8.00
C PRO A 8 -21.46 -20.40 -7.69
N GLY A 9 -20.56 -20.44 -8.68
CA GLY A 9 -19.18 -20.87 -8.48
C GLY A 9 -18.38 -19.88 -7.61
N PRO A 10 -17.20 -20.30 -7.10
CA PRO A 10 -16.38 -19.52 -6.16
C PRO A 10 -15.96 -18.12 -6.67
N GLU A 11 -15.96 -17.88 -7.98
CA GLU A 11 -15.57 -16.59 -8.61
C GLU A 11 -16.60 -15.45 -8.42
N GLY A 12 -17.86 -15.78 -8.10
CA GLY A 12 -18.89 -14.79 -7.77
C GLY A 12 -18.82 -14.24 -6.34
N MET A 13 -17.98 -14.85 -5.49
CA MET A 13 -17.79 -14.43 -4.10
C MET A 13 -16.69 -13.38 -3.94
N GLU A 14 -15.67 -13.36 -4.81
CA GLU A 14 -14.59 -12.37 -4.73
C GLU A 14 -15.04 -10.98 -5.17
N SER A 15 -15.81 -10.90 -6.27
CA SER A 15 -16.44 -9.66 -6.74
C SER A 15 -17.47 -9.11 -5.73
N ARG A 16 -18.17 -9.98 -5.00
CA ARG A 16 -19.05 -9.59 -3.90
C ARG A 16 -18.29 -9.22 -2.61
N MET A 17 -17.17 -9.89 -2.32
CA MET A 17 -16.29 -9.51 -1.21
C MET A 17 -15.72 -8.11 -1.41
N MET A 18 -15.25 -7.79 -2.63
CA MET A 18 -14.68 -6.49 -2.99
C MET A 18 -15.71 -5.34 -2.89
N LEU A 19 -16.99 -5.62 -3.13
CA LEU A 19 -18.08 -4.66 -2.95
C LEU A 19 -18.56 -4.56 -1.48
N SER A 20 -18.44 -5.64 -0.69
CA SER A 20 -18.81 -5.66 0.74
C SER A 20 -17.82 -4.92 1.65
N THR A 21 -16.54 -4.86 1.27
CA THR A 21 -15.52 -4.11 2.02
C THR A 21 -15.71 -2.60 1.95
N ALA A 22 -16.51 -2.10 1.01
CA ALA A 22 -16.86 -0.69 0.90
C ALA A 22 -18.11 -0.29 1.71
N THR A 23 -18.89 -1.25 2.23
CA THR A 23 -20.21 -0.97 2.83
C THR A 23 -20.35 -1.36 4.30
N ALA A 24 -19.42 -2.10 4.90
CA ALA A 24 -19.51 -2.51 6.30
C ALA A 24 -18.74 -1.59 7.24
N ALA A 25 -19.33 -0.43 7.56
CA ALA A 25 -18.99 0.33 8.76
C ALA A 25 -19.76 -0.25 9.97
N THR A 26 -19.43 -1.46 10.43
CA THR A 26 -19.79 -1.90 11.80
C THR A 26 -18.90 -3.05 12.27
N ALA A 27 -18.43 -2.95 13.51
CA ALA A 27 -17.43 -3.81 14.13
C ALA A 27 -17.90 -5.28 14.31
N VAL A 28 -17.09 -6.22 13.81
CA VAL A 28 -17.10 -7.63 14.25
C VAL A 28 -15.67 -8.10 14.48
N SER A 29 -15.41 -8.48 15.73
CA SER A 29 -14.39 -9.39 16.28
C SER A 29 -13.14 -9.71 15.44
N THR A 30 -12.04 -9.16 15.95
CA THR A 30 -10.62 -9.40 15.63
C THR A 30 -10.16 -10.83 15.91
N ALA A 31 -9.86 -11.62 14.87
CA ALA A 31 -8.88 -12.72 14.97
C ALA A 31 -8.49 -13.36 13.61
N ALA A 32 -9.33 -13.27 12.56
CA ALA A 32 -9.06 -13.97 11.30
C ALA A 32 -9.14 -13.09 10.03
N ALA A 33 -9.48 -11.81 10.15
CA ALA A 33 -9.58 -10.87 9.02
C ALA A 33 -8.28 -10.08 8.74
N SER A 34 -7.20 -10.36 9.46
CA SER A 34 -5.89 -9.71 9.27
C SER A 34 -4.99 -10.42 8.24
N SER A 35 -5.44 -11.52 7.61
CA SER A 35 -4.56 -12.37 6.78
C SER A 35 -4.61 -12.11 5.26
N ASN A 36 -5.25 -11.04 4.78
CA ASN A 36 -5.34 -10.82 3.32
C ASN A 36 -5.36 -9.35 2.87
N VAL A 37 -4.49 -8.51 3.46
CA VAL A 37 -4.07 -7.26 2.81
C VAL A 37 -2.57 -7.39 2.54
N PRO A 38 -2.15 -7.75 1.32
CA PRO A 38 -0.74 -7.76 0.97
C PRO A 38 -0.28 -6.31 0.70
N TYR A 39 0.55 -5.76 1.60
CA TYR A 39 1.00 -4.35 1.63
C TYR A 39 2.49 -4.14 1.30
N THR A 40 3.24 -5.21 1.01
CA THR A 40 4.67 -5.10 0.66
C THR A 40 4.84 -4.35 -0.65
N ILE A 41 5.99 -3.69 -0.83
CA ILE A 41 6.35 -3.05 -2.11
C ILE A 41 6.26 -4.05 -3.27
N GLN A 42 6.79 -5.25 -3.10
CA GLN A 42 6.78 -6.29 -4.14
C GLN A 42 5.35 -6.73 -4.51
N GLN A 43 4.45 -6.82 -3.53
CA GLN A 43 3.04 -7.10 -3.79
C GLN A 43 2.35 -5.93 -4.48
N LYS A 44 2.68 -4.67 -4.13
CA LYS A 44 2.17 -3.48 -4.82
C LYS A 44 2.65 -3.45 -6.28
N LEU A 45 3.94 -3.67 -6.54
CA LEU A 45 4.50 -3.73 -7.89
C LEU A 45 3.85 -4.85 -8.71
N THR A 46 3.70 -6.04 -8.13
CA THR A 46 3.02 -7.17 -8.79
C THR A 46 1.56 -6.82 -9.14
N ARG A 47 0.86 -6.06 -8.28
CA ARG A 47 -0.50 -5.60 -8.57
C ARG A 47 -0.54 -4.61 -9.73
N ILE A 48 0.42 -3.68 -9.78
CA ILE A 48 0.58 -2.74 -10.90
C ILE A 48 0.85 -3.51 -12.20
N ASP A 49 1.75 -4.50 -12.17
CA ASP A 49 2.08 -5.33 -13.33
C ASP A 49 0.89 -6.14 -13.84
N ARG A 50 -0.05 -6.50 -12.96
CA ARG A 50 -1.25 -7.27 -13.30
C ARG A 50 -2.42 -6.44 -13.82
N ILE A 51 -2.32 -5.11 -13.88
CA ILE A 51 -3.39 -4.23 -14.42
C ILE A 51 -3.89 -4.71 -15.79
N PRO A 52 -3.05 -4.93 -16.82
CA PRO A 52 -3.53 -5.39 -18.12
C PRO A 52 -4.22 -6.76 -18.06
N ILE A 53 -3.77 -7.68 -17.20
CA ILE A 53 -4.41 -8.98 -17.01
C ILE A 53 -5.81 -8.79 -16.41
N ASN A 54 -5.94 -7.95 -15.38
CA ASN A 54 -7.21 -7.69 -14.72
C ASN A 54 -8.20 -6.94 -15.64
N MET A 55 -7.71 -6.02 -16.48
CA MET A 55 -8.53 -5.32 -17.49
C MET A 55 -9.04 -6.27 -18.57
N ARG A 56 -8.29 -7.31 -18.93
CA ARG A 56 -8.72 -8.34 -19.89
C ARG A 56 -9.59 -9.43 -19.27
N ALA A 57 -9.71 -9.50 -17.95
CA ALA A 57 -10.58 -10.48 -17.30
C ALA A 57 -12.06 -10.28 -17.67
N THR A 58 -12.48 -9.04 -17.98
CA THR A 58 -13.84 -8.71 -18.42
C THR A 58 -14.03 -8.92 -19.92
N GLU A 59 -13.00 -8.72 -20.74
CA GLU A 59 -13.00 -8.92 -22.20
C GLU A 59 -11.62 -9.45 -22.65
N PRO A 60 -11.45 -10.78 -22.75
CA PRO A 60 -10.14 -11.41 -22.99
C PRO A 60 -9.45 -10.97 -24.29
N ASN A 61 -10.24 -10.66 -25.32
CA ASN A 61 -9.74 -10.29 -26.65
C ASN A 61 -9.58 -8.78 -26.86
N ARG A 62 -9.83 -7.97 -25.81
CA ARG A 62 -9.70 -6.52 -25.89
C ARG A 62 -8.24 -6.11 -26.12
N VAL A 63 -8.04 -5.25 -27.11
CA VAL A 63 -6.75 -4.60 -27.34
C VAL A 63 -6.53 -3.52 -26.28
N LEU A 64 -5.39 -3.60 -25.59
CA LEU A 64 -4.92 -2.58 -24.65
C LEU A 64 -3.63 -1.98 -25.22
N PRO A 65 -3.62 -0.72 -25.66
CA PRO A 65 -2.42 -0.08 -26.18
C PRO A 65 -1.32 -0.04 -25.12
N GLU A 66 -0.14 -0.57 -25.45
CA GLU A 66 0.98 -0.73 -24.52
C GLU A 66 1.39 0.59 -23.88
N SER A 67 1.47 1.67 -24.67
CA SER A 67 1.84 3.01 -24.19
C SER A 67 0.88 3.58 -23.13
N LEU A 68 -0.42 3.32 -23.27
CA LEU A 68 -1.43 3.79 -22.31
C LEU A 68 -1.33 3.00 -21.01
N ILE A 69 -1.17 1.68 -21.10
CA ILE A 69 -1.05 0.82 -19.93
C ILE A 69 0.25 1.10 -19.17
N SER A 70 1.38 1.22 -19.88
CA SER A 70 2.66 1.56 -19.25
C SER A 70 2.59 2.94 -18.58
N GLY A 71 1.90 3.90 -19.20
CA GLY A 71 1.67 5.22 -18.61
C GLY A 71 0.88 5.17 -17.31
N ILE A 72 -0.20 4.38 -17.25
CA ILE A 72 -0.98 4.15 -16.02
C ILE A 72 -0.12 3.47 -14.95
N GLN A 73 0.63 2.43 -15.33
CA GLN A 73 1.49 1.68 -14.41
C GLN A 73 2.58 2.56 -13.81
N GLU A 74 3.23 3.39 -14.62
CA GLU A 74 4.27 4.30 -14.15
C GLU A 74 3.71 5.35 -13.18
N GLY A 75 2.57 5.96 -13.49
CA GLY A 75 1.90 6.89 -12.57
C GLY A 75 1.56 6.23 -11.22
N MET A 76 1.15 4.96 -11.22
CA MET A 76 0.91 4.21 -9.98
C MET A 76 2.20 3.87 -9.21
N ARG A 77 3.33 3.64 -9.89
CA ARG A 77 4.62 3.42 -9.22
C ARG A 77 5.09 4.69 -8.51
N GLN A 78 4.92 5.84 -9.16
CA GLN A 78 5.23 7.15 -8.59
C GLN A 78 4.33 7.54 -7.42
N SER A 79 3.11 6.98 -7.36
CA SER A 79 2.19 7.24 -6.24
C SER A 79 2.48 6.37 -5.01
N ILE A 80 3.42 5.42 -5.05
CA ILE A 80 3.67 4.48 -3.95
C ILE A 80 4.04 5.24 -2.67
N SER A 81 3.32 4.97 -1.59
CA SER A 81 3.57 5.51 -0.25
C SER A 81 3.49 7.04 -0.12
N THR A 82 2.94 7.75 -1.12
CA THR A 82 2.77 9.21 -1.08
C THR A 82 1.33 9.64 -0.77
N MET A 83 0.38 8.71 -0.80
CA MET A 83 -1.05 9.01 -0.70
C MET A 83 -1.63 8.72 0.68
N HIS A 84 -2.67 9.45 1.03
CA HIS A 84 -3.52 9.22 2.20
C HIS A 84 -4.91 8.71 1.78
N GLY A 85 -5.82 8.56 2.73
CA GLY A 85 -7.20 8.18 2.42
C GLY A 85 -7.92 9.29 1.67
N ALA A 86 -8.56 8.96 0.54
CA ALA A 86 -9.43 9.87 -0.18
C ALA A 86 -10.57 10.39 0.72
N THR A 87 -11.03 11.61 0.47
CA THR A 87 -12.15 12.19 1.23
C THR A 87 -13.46 11.47 0.88
N PRO A 88 -14.36 11.22 1.87
CA PRO A 88 -15.63 10.55 1.61
C PRO A 88 -16.47 11.21 0.50
N SER A 89 -16.49 12.54 0.46
CA SER A 89 -17.23 13.31 -0.55
C SER A 89 -16.72 13.11 -1.98
N SER A 90 -15.40 12.99 -2.18
CA SER A 90 -14.83 12.72 -3.50
C SER A 90 -15.18 11.31 -3.99
N VAL A 91 -15.15 10.32 -3.09
CA VAL A 91 -15.51 8.93 -3.39
C VAL A 91 -17.00 8.81 -3.70
N GLU A 92 -17.84 9.49 -2.93
CA GLU A 92 -19.29 9.56 -3.17
C GLU A 92 -19.59 10.19 -4.54
N THR A 93 -18.96 11.32 -4.86
CA THR A 93 -19.09 11.97 -6.16
C THR A 93 -18.69 11.04 -7.31
N PHE A 94 -17.57 10.33 -7.18
CA PHE A 94 -17.14 9.35 -8.17
C PHE A 94 -18.14 8.21 -8.32
N ASN A 95 -18.64 7.66 -7.22
CA ASN A 95 -19.62 6.58 -7.24
C ASN A 95 -20.94 7.00 -7.88
N ASP A 96 -21.39 8.23 -7.67
CA ASP A 96 -22.61 8.76 -8.27
C ASP A 96 -22.45 8.94 -9.78
N VAL A 97 -21.32 9.49 -10.24
CA VAL A 97 -21.00 9.56 -11.66
C VAL A 97 -20.89 8.16 -12.27
N LEU A 98 -20.24 7.22 -11.58
CA LEU A 98 -20.13 5.83 -12.03
C LEU A 98 -21.50 5.20 -12.22
N ARG A 99 -22.40 5.34 -11.23
CA ARG A 99 -23.78 4.82 -11.27
C ARG A 99 -24.59 5.45 -12.41
N ASP A 100 -24.47 6.76 -12.60
CA ASP A 100 -25.13 7.46 -13.72
C ASP A 100 -24.65 6.91 -15.05
N VAL A 101 -23.34 6.83 -15.28
CA VAL A 101 -22.77 6.37 -16.56
C VAL A 101 -23.09 4.91 -16.85
N VAL A 102 -23.05 4.01 -15.85
CA VAL A 102 -23.41 2.60 -16.02
C VAL A 102 -24.86 2.43 -16.50
N SER A 103 -25.76 3.34 -16.13
CA SER A 103 -27.17 3.29 -16.55
C SER A 103 -27.40 3.72 -18.01
N ARG A 104 -26.38 4.26 -18.69
CA ARG A 104 -26.52 4.82 -20.04
C ARG A 104 -26.46 3.72 -21.11
N PRO A 105 -27.24 3.87 -22.20
CA PRO A 105 -27.23 2.89 -23.30
C PRO A 105 -25.94 2.94 -24.14
N SER A 106 -25.21 4.05 -24.09
CA SER A 106 -23.95 4.24 -24.82
C SER A 106 -23.06 5.22 -24.08
N LEU A 107 -21.75 5.09 -24.28
CA LEU A 107 -20.76 5.96 -23.66
C LEU A 107 -20.59 7.23 -24.51
N ARG A 108 -21.05 8.38 -24.01
CA ARG A 108 -20.81 9.67 -24.68
C ARG A 108 -19.45 10.22 -24.27
N ALA A 109 -18.88 11.08 -25.12
CA ALA A 109 -17.63 11.78 -24.79
C ALA A 109 -17.73 12.58 -23.48
N GLN A 110 -18.90 13.16 -23.20
CA GLN A 110 -19.15 13.88 -21.95
C GLN A 110 -19.11 12.95 -20.72
N ASP A 111 -19.53 11.69 -20.88
CA ASP A 111 -19.63 10.71 -19.79
C ASP A 111 -18.24 10.19 -19.41
N ALA A 112 -17.42 9.91 -20.43
CA ALA A 112 -16.01 9.59 -20.24
C ALA A 112 -15.25 10.74 -19.56
N ARG A 113 -15.53 12.00 -19.92
CA ARG A 113 -14.96 13.19 -19.26
C ARG A 113 -15.44 13.33 -17.81
N ALA A 114 -16.73 13.10 -17.55
CA ALA A 114 -17.27 13.17 -16.20
C ALA A 114 -16.61 12.13 -15.28
N LEU A 115 -16.46 10.89 -15.76
CA LEU A 115 -15.74 9.82 -15.06
C LEU A 115 -14.29 10.22 -14.78
N ASN A 116 -13.58 10.73 -15.79
CA ASN A 116 -12.17 11.10 -15.64
C ASN A 116 -11.97 12.25 -14.64
N ASN A 117 -12.87 13.24 -14.67
CA ASN A 117 -12.85 14.36 -13.74
C ASN A 117 -13.11 13.88 -12.31
N ALA A 118 -14.14 13.06 -12.09
CA ALA A 118 -14.46 12.54 -10.77
C ALA A 118 -13.33 11.63 -10.23
N PHE A 119 -12.75 10.79 -11.10
CA PHE A 119 -11.57 9.98 -10.79
C PHE A 119 -10.39 10.84 -10.34
N SER A 120 -10.08 11.89 -11.10
CA SER A 120 -8.98 12.82 -10.78
C SER A 120 -9.20 13.51 -9.43
N GLN A 121 -10.44 13.90 -9.12
CA GLN A 121 -10.78 14.49 -7.82
C GLN A 121 -10.53 13.52 -6.65
N VAL A 122 -10.78 12.21 -6.83
CA VAL A 122 -10.46 11.21 -5.80
C VAL A 122 -8.94 11.09 -5.61
N LEU A 123 -8.16 11.11 -6.69
CA LEU A 123 -6.70 11.04 -6.58
C LEU A 123 -6.12 12.29 -5.89
N VAL A 124 -6.60 13.47 -6.26
CA VAL A 124 -6.22 14.74 -5.63
C VAL A 124 -6.60 14.75 -4.15
N SER A 125 -7.81 14.30 -3.81
CA SER A 125 -8.27 14.24 -2.42
C SER A 125 -7.50 13.21 -1.57
N ALA A 126 -6.87 12.23 -2.23
CA ALA A 126 -5.97 11.27 -1.60
C ALA A 126 -4.50 11.72 -1.60
N GLY A 127 -4.20 12.94 -2.09
CA GLY A 127 -2.86 13.52 -2.05
C GLY A 127 -1.92 13.09 -3.16
N ALA A 128 -2.42 12.57 -4.29
CA ALA A 128 -1.59 12.33 -5.46
C ALA A 128 -1.01 13.65 -5.99
N SER A 129 0.24 13.62 -6.49
CA SER A 129 0.85 14.78 -7.16
C SER A 129 0.14 15.08 -8.48
N THR A 130 0.22 16.33 -8.94
CA THR A 130 -0.36 16.73 -10.24
C THR A 130 0.18 15.88 -11.39
N GLU A 131 1.47 15.54 -11.37
CA GLU A 131 2.10 14.67 -12.37
C GLU A 131 1.48 13.25 -12.39
N VAL A 132 1.29 12.65 -11.21
CA VAL A 132 0.64 11.34 -11.09
C VAL A 132 -0.80 11.39 -11.60
N VAL A 133 -1.55 12.43 -11.21
CA VAL A 133 -2.95 12.60 -11.63
C VAL A 133 -3.03 12.76 -13.14
N ASP A 134 -2.24 13.66 -13.72
CA ASP A 134 -2.22 13.94 -15.16
C ASP A 134 -1.82 12.69 -15.95
N GLN A 135 -0.79 11.96 -15.49
CA GLN A 135 -0.31 10.75 -16.14
C GLN A 135 -1.39 9.66 -16.16
N ILE A 136 -1.99 9.34 -15.01
CA ILE A 136 -3.00 8.26 -14.94
C ILE A 136 -4.28 8.70 -15.66
N ALA A 137 -4.79 9.91 -15.41
CA ALA A 137 -6.05 10.40 -15.96
C ALA A 137 -6.00 10.61 -17.48
N THR A 138 -4.87 11.06 -18.04
CA THR A 138 -4.72 11.23 -19.49
C THR A 138 -4.71 9.88 -20.21
N ASN A 139 -3.96 8.91 -19.69
CA ASN A 139 -3.89 7.58 -20.29
C ASN A 139 -5.22 6.83 -20.17
N LEU A 140 -5.89 6.93 -19.02
CA LEU A 140 -7.18 6.28 -18.81
C LEU A 140 -8.33 6.95 -19.58
N GLY A 141 -8.32 8.28 -19.70
CA GLY A 141 -9.26 9.03 -20.53
C GLY A 141 -9.12 8.70 -22.03
N THR A 142 -7.88 8.59 -22.51
CA THR A 142 -7.60 8.12 -23.87
C THR A 142 -8.04 6.68 -24.05
N LEU A 143 -7.78 5.81 -23.07
CA LEU A 143 -8.22 4.41 -23.11
C LEU A 143 -9.75 4.32 -23.23
N ALA A 144 -10.49 5.04 -22.39
CA ALA A 144 -11.95 5.09 -22.38
C ALA A 144 -12.58 5.51 -23.72
N THR A 145 -11.93 6.44 -24.43
CA THR A 145 -12.40 6.92 -25.74
C THR A 145 -11.91 6.08 -26.91
N SER A 146 -10.80 5.36 -26.73
CA SER A 146 -10.25 4.41 -27.70
C SER A 146 -10.90 3.02 -27.66
N VAL A 147 -11.74 2.73 -26.65
CA VAL A 147 -12.53 1.48 -26.58
C VAL A 147 -13.42 1.40 -27.81
N ASN A 148 -12.91 0.72 -28.82
CA ASN A 148 -13.50 0.64 -30.14
C ASN A 148 -14.88 0.01 -30.02
N THR A 149 -15.90 0.70 -30.54
CA THR A 149 -17.32 0.29 -30.54
C THR A 149 -17.58 -1.04 -31.28
N ALA A 150 -16.54 -1.62 -31.89
CA ALA A 150 -16.57 -2.91 -32.57
C ALA A 150 -16.33 -4.14 -31.67
N GLN A 151 -15.92 -3.98 -30.40
CA GLN A 151 -15.45 -5.11 -29.56
C GLN A 151 -16.19 -5.32 -28.22
N GLY A 152 -17.27 -4.60 -27.88
CA GLY A 152 -17.99 -4.87 -26.63
C GLY A 152 -18.94 -3.77 -26.16
N LEU A 153 -19.29 -3.83 -24.86
CA LEU A 153 -20.12 -2.86 -24.13
C LEU A 153 -19.22 -1.70 -23.61
N PRO A 154 -19.08 -0.56 -24.34
CA PRO A 154 -18.08 0.47 -24.03
C PRO A 154 -18.29 1.11 -22.65
N VAL A 155 -19.54 1.24 -22.23
CA VAL A 155 -19.93 1.71 -20.89
C VAL A 155 -19.39 0.78 -19.80
N PHE A 156 -19.63 -0.53 -19.95
CA PHE A 156 -19.21 -1.54 -18.98
C PHE A 156 -17.69 -1.62 -18.87
N LEU A 157 -16.98 -1.63 -20.00
CA LEU A 157 -15.51 -1.70 -19.98
C LEU A 157 -14.90 -0.46 -19.34
N THR A 158 -15.36 0.73 -19.74
CA THR A 158 -14.84 1.99 -19.22
C THR A 158 -15.08 2.12 -17.71
N THR A 159 -16.29 1.82 -17.25
CA THR A 159 -16.63 1.93 -15.82
C THR A 159 -15.86 0.92 -14.97
N ASN A 160 -15.64 -0.31 -15.46
CA ASN A 160 -14.75 -1.28 -14.81
C ASN A 160 -13.30 -0.82 -14.77
N ASP A 161 -12.77 -0.26 -15.86
CA ASP A 161 -11.40 0.24 -15.91
C ASP A 161 -11.18 1.35 -14.88
N TYR A 162 -12.08 2.34 -14.82
CA TYR A 162 -12.01 3.41 -13.83
C TYR A 162 -12.09 2.88 -12.40
N ALA A 163 -13.01 1.95 -12.12
CA ALA A 163 -13.12 1.36 -10.79
C ALA A 163 -11.87 0.56 -10.39
N LEU A 164 -11.34 -0.25 -11.31
CA LEU A 164 -10.13 -1.05 -11.11
C LEU A 164 -8.91 -0.17 -10.88
N VAL A 165 -8.65 0.79 -11.77
CA VAL A 165 -7.50 1.70 -11.67
C VAL A 165 -7.60 2.50 -10.37
N LEU A 166 -8.78 3.03 -10.03
CA LEU A 166 -8.96 3.79 -8.81
C LEU A 166 -8.64 2.96 -7.57
N GLN A 167 -9.22 1.76 -7.49
CA GLN A 167 -8.98 0.86 -6.38
C GLN A 167 -7.48 0.53 -6.24
N MET A 168 -6.81 0.24 -7.36
CA MET A 168 -5.39 -0.09 -7.34
C MET A 168 -4.54 1.10 -6.92
N THR A 169 -4.75 2.29 -7.50
CA THR A 169 -4.01 3.51 -7.14
C THR A 169 -4.14 3.81 -5.64
N LEU A 170 -5.36 3.76 -5.09
CA LEU A 170 -5.58 4.01 -3.66
C LEU A 170 -4.95 2.95 -2.75
N ILE A 171 -4.83 1.70 -3.20
CA ILE A 171 -4.17 0.64 -2.43
C ILE A 171 -2.65 0.81 -2.46
N VAL A 172 -2.07 1.00 -3.65
CA VAL A 172 -0.61 1.11 -3.78
C VAL A 172 -0.08 2.41 -3.18
N GLY A 173 -0.89 3.47 -3.22
CA GLY A 173 -0.51 4.79 -2.72
C GLY A 173 -0.44 4.93 -1.21
N LYS A 174 -1.12 4.06 -0.45
CA LYS A 174 -1.03 4.07 1.02
C LYS A 174 0.41 3.78 1.48
N PRO A 175 0.93 4.45 2.52
CA PRO A 175 2.25 4.16 3.06
C PRO A 175 2.35 2.72 3.57
N MET A 176 3.56 2.15 3.56
CA MET A 176 3.82 0.88 4.23
C MET A 176 3.47 0.99 5.72
N PRO A 177 2.88 -0.05 6.34
CA PRO A 177 2.51 -0.01 7.74
C PRO A 177 3.74 -0.02 8.64
N ALA A 178 3.55 0.48 9.86
CA ALA A 178 4.63 0.61 10.81
C ALA A 178 5.21 -0.76 11.21
N PRO A 179 6.55 -0.91 11.29
CA PRO A 179 7.14 -2.06 11.96
C PRO A 179 6.79 -2.06 13.45
N ASN A 180 6.77 -3.24 14.05
CA ASN A 180 6.74 -3.36 15.50
C ASN A 180 8.04 -2.82 16.10
N ALA A 181 7.96 -2.25 17.30
CA ALA A 181 9.15 -1.81 18.01
C ALA A 181 10.12 -3.00 18.23
N PRO A 182 11.41 -2.85 17.88
CA PRO A 182 12.38 -3.92 18.02
C PRO A 182 12.81 -4.11 19.48
N THR A 183 13.44 -5.25 19.74
CA THR A 183 14.05 -5.57 21.03
C THR A 183 15.55 -5.76 20.89
N ILE A 184 16.33 -5.46 21.93
CA ILE A 184 17.76 -5.77 21.93
C ILE A 184 17.98 -7.29 21.79
N SER A 185 18.95 -7.68 20.97
CA SER A 185 19.33 -9.08 20.78
C SER A 185 19.82 -9.72 22.08
N ARG A 186 19.23 -10.85 22.48
CA ARG A 186 19.59 -11.61 23.68
C ARG A 186 21.03 -12.13 23.63
N ASP A 187 21.50 -12.49 22.44
CA ASP A 187 22.79 -13.16 22.23
C ASP A 187 23.98 -12.19 22.22
N SER A 188 23.72 -10.88 22.33
CA SER A 188 24.76 -9.85 22.40
C SER A 188 25.49 -9.83 23.75
N GLY A 189 24.94 -10.46 24.79
CA GLY A 189 25.43 -10.32 26.17
C GLY A 189 25.21 -8.93 26.78
N THR A 190 24.46 -8.06 26.08
CA THR A 190 24.31 -6.63 26.43
C THR A 190 22.97 -6.28 27.06
N GLN A 191 21.96 -7.14 26.92
CA GLN A 191 20.62 -6.90 27.40
C GLN A 191 20.58 -7.02 28.93
N ALA A 192 20.39 -5.89 29.62
CA ALA A 192 20.27 -5.90 31.08
C ALA A 192 18.90 -6.41 31.55
N ASP A 193 17.86 -6.34 30.71
CA ASP A 193 16.50 -6.80 30.99
C ASP A 193 15.76 -7.20 29.69
N PRO A 194 15.09 -8.36 29.63
CA PRO A 194 14.28 -8.79 28.48
C PRO A 194 13.08 -7.91 28.14
N ARG A 195 12.60 -7.09 29.09
CA ARG A 195 11.41 -6.23 28.99
C ARG A 195 11.75 -4.75 28.88
N THR A 196 12.97 -4.35 29.19
CA THR A 196 13.43 -2.96 29.05
C THR A 196 14.65 -2.89 28.13
N ASN A 197 14.62 -2.00 27.14
CA ASN A 197 15.71 -1.82 26.17
C ASN A 197 16.90 -1.10 26.82
N ILE A 198 17.57 -1.78 27.75
CA ILE A 198 18.77 -1.30 28.45
C ILE A 198 19.98 -2.10 27.95
N SER A 199 20.98 -1.39 27.41
CA SER A 199 22.24 -1.95 26.92
C SER A 199 23.40 -1.52 27.79
N ARG A 200 24.31 -2.47 28.10
CA ARG A 200 25.62 -2.17 28.69
C ARG A 200 26.72 -1.93 27.67
N VAL A 201 26.37 -1.93 26.38
CA VAL A 201 27.29 -1.73 25.27
C VAL A 201 26.82 -0.55 24.44
N ALA A 202 27.77 0.28 24.04
CA ALA A 202 27.53 1.51 23.28
C ALA A 202 26.94 1.27 21.87
N GLN A 203 27.06 0.06 21.33
CA GLN A 203 26.52 -0.36 20.03
C GLN A 203 25.61 -1.59 20.18
N PRO A 204 24.36 -1.41 20.65
CA PRO A 204 23.43 -2.52 20.73
C PRO A 204 23.02 -3.01 19.34
N THR A 205 22.67 -4.29 19.27
CA THR A 205 22.01 -4.89 18.10
C THR A 205 20.53 -5.07 18.42
N PHE A 206 19.67 -4.58 17.55
CA PHE A 206 18.22 -4.73 17.64
C PHE A 206 17.73 -5.80 16.69
N VAL A 207 16.82 -6.63 17.17
CA VAL A 207 16.17 -7.68 16.39
C VAL A 207 14.67 -7.51 16.44
N GLY A 208 14.02 -7.97 15.38
CA GLY A 208 12.58 -7.99 15.28
C GLY A 208 12.13 -8.75 14.04
N SER A 209 10.87 -8.53 13.67
CA SER A 209 10.29 -9.06 12.46
C SER A 209 9.56 -7.96 11.71
N TYR A 210 9.68 -7.99 10.39
CA TYR A 210 8.93 -7.16 9.47
C TYR A 210 8.68 -7.94 8.17
N GLU A 211 8.13 -7.28 7.16
CA GLU A 211 8.03 -7.85 5.81
C GLU A 211 9.38 -8.35 5.32
N ALA A 212 9.42 -9.47 4.60
CA ALA A 212 10.65 -10.00 4.03
C ALA A 212 11.23 -9.05 2.97
N ARG A 213 12.57 -8.93 2.94
CA ARG A 213 13.33 -8.10 1.98
C ARG A 213 13.06 -6.60 2.03
N ALA A 214 12.46 -6.09 3.09
CA ALA A 214 12.23 -4.67 3.30
C ALA A 214 13.47 -4.00 3.93
N GLN A 215 13.78 -2.78 3.49
CA GLN A 215 14.81 -1.96 4.12
C GLN A 215 14.25 -1.32 5.38
N LEU A 216 14.98 -1.39 6.50
CA LEU A 216 14.57 -0.87 7.80
C LEU A 216 15.60 0.12 8.34
N GLN A 217 15.12 1.20 8.96
CA GLN A 217 15.95 2.24 9.60
C GLN A 217 15.52 2.47 11.05
N ILE A 218 16.48 2.43 11.98
CA ILE A 218 16.30 2.93 13.35
C ILE A 218 16.82 4.37 13.42
N PHE A 219 16.00 5.26 13.92
CA PHE A 219 16.29 6.70 13.96
C PHE A 219 15.77 7.38 15.23
N ASP A 220 16.32 8.55 15.54
CA ASP A 220 15.91 9.40 16.66
C ASP A 220 14.55 10.09 16.39
N ASP A 221 13.64 10.03 17.36
CA ASP A 221 12.30 10.65 17.29
C ASP A 221 12.36 12.16 17.08
N ALA A 222 13.31 12.86 17.72
CA ALA A 222 13.36 14.31 17.73
C ALA A 222 14.21 14.88 16.59
N THR A 223 15.37 14.28 16.33
CA THR A 223 16.36 14.79 15.36
C THR A 223 16.25 14.15 13.98
N GLY A 224 15.59 12.99 13.86
CA GLY A 224 15.55 12.22 12.61
C GLY A 224 16.85 11.48 12.28
N GLU A 225 17.84 11.52 13.18
CA GLU A 225 19.15 10.98 12.96
C GLU A 225 19.13 9.44 12.91
N VAL A 226 19.72 8.84 11.87
CA VAL A 226 19.74 7.38 11.68
C VAL A 226 20.90 6.74 12.44
N TYR A 227 20.59 5.75 13.28
CA TYR A 227 21.56 5.01 14.09
C TYR A 227 21.91 3.64 13.52
N GLY A 228 21.10 3.10 12.63
CA GLY A 228 21.37 1.82 12.00
C GLY A 228 20.32 1.44 10.97
N GLU A 229 20.73 0.61 10.03
CA GLU A 229 19.87 0.08 8.98
C GLU A 229 20.13 -1.39 8.77
N ALA A 230 19.12 -2.12 8.29
CA ALA A 230 19.29 -3.47 7.77
C ALA A 230 18.14 -3.83 6.83
N GLN A 231 18.37 -4.83 6.00
CA GLN A 231 17.31 -5.49 5.26
C GLN A 231 16.78 -6.68 6.08
N SER A 232 15.47 -6.89 6.06
CA SER A 232 14.88 -8.12 6.59
C SER A 232 15.14 -9.33 5.68
N GLU A 233 15.35 -10.49 6.29
CA GLU A 233 15.58 -11.76 5.62
C GLU A 233 14.31 -12.29 4.93
N ALA A 234 14.46 -13.37 4.15
CA ALA A 234 13.34 -14.05 3.48
C ALA A 234 12.27 -14.58 4.46
N ASN A 235 12.64 -14.85 5.71
CA ASN A 235 11.75 -15.28 6.79
C ASN A 235 11.10 -14.10 7.55
N GLY A 236 11.39 -12.84 7.16
CA GLY A 236 10.89 -11.62 7.80
C GLY A 236 11.64 -11.19 9.05
N ARG A 237 12.65 -11.93 9.52
CA ARG A 237 13.49 -11.51 10.65
C ARG A 237 14.50 -10.47 10.19
N TYR A 238 14.87 -9.56 11.08
CA TYR A 238 15.94 -8.60 10.83
C TYR A 238 16.84 -8.44 12.06
N SER A 239 18.06 -7.99 11.82
CA SER A 239 19.05 -7.64 12.82
C SER A 239 19.75 -6.34 12.42
N ILE A 240 19.57 -5.28 13.22
CA ILE A 240 20.13 -3.95 12.98
C ILE A 240 21.18 -3.67 14.04
N ALA A 241 22.45 -3.60 13.64
CA ALA A 241 23.53 -3.12 14.50
C ALA A 241 23.67 -1.60 14.39
N PHE A 242 23.92 -0.93 15.51
CA PHE A 242 24.15 0.50 15.49
C PHE A 242 25.49 0.81 14.82
N ASN A 243 25.50 1.78 13.91
CA ASN A 243 26.65 2.11 13.07
C ASN A 243 27.76 2.87 13.81
N ARG A 244 27.49 3.37 15.03
CA ARG A 244 28.43 4.13 15.86
C ARG A 244 28.14 3.96 17.36
N PRO A 245 29.15 4.12 18.23
CA PRO A 245 28.95 4.04 19.67
C PRO A 245 28.12 5.22 20.18
N LEU A 246 27.16 4.90 21.04
CA LEU A 246 26.36 5.86 21.79
C LEU A 246 26.98 6.15 23.16
N ALA A 247 26.82 7.40 23.59
CA ALA A 247 27.14 7.80 24.95
C ALA A 247 26.13 7.22 25.95
N GLU A 248 26.48 7.29 27.24
CA GLU A 248 25.52 6.96 28.29
C GLU A 248 24.36 7.95 28.30
N GLY A 249 23.16 7.41 28.42
CA GLY A 249 21.96 8.23 28.31
C GLY A 249 20.72 7.43 27.94
N THR A 250 19.63 8.16 27.74
CA THR A 250 18.36 7.61 27.26
C THR A 250 18.05 8.21 25.90
N TYR A 251 17.78 7.34 24.94
CA TYR A 251 17.47 7.66 23.55
C TYR A 251 16.02 7.30 23.26
N ARG A 252 15.30 8.19 22.58
CA ARG A 252 13.92 7.99 22.14
C ARG A 252 13.92 7.66 20.67
N LEU A 253 13.75 6.38 20.33
CA LEU A 253 13.97 5.88 18.99
C LEU A 253 12.67 5.37 18.36
N ARG A 254 12.68 5.35 17.02
CA ARG A 254 11.67 4.66 16.20
C ARG A 254 12.34 3.81 15.13
N ILE A 255 11.57 2.88 14.60
CA ILE A 255 11.93 2.11 13.41
C ILE A 255 10.91 2.39 12.30
N ARG A 256 11.35 2.44 11.05
CA ARG A 256 10.50 2.57 9.86
C ARG A 256 11.04 1.69 8.73
N ALA A 257 10.18 1.42 7.75
CA ALA A 257 10.58 0.76 6.51
C ALA A 257 10.76 1.77 5.37
N LEU A 258 11.66 1.47 4.44
CA LEU A 258 11.82 2.18 3.18
C LEU A 258 11.68 1.23 2.01
N ASP A 259 11.26 1.78 0.88
CA ASP A 259 11.23 1.04 -0.37
C ASP A 259 12.49 1.23 -1.21
N GLU A 260 12.59 0.45 -2.29
CA GLU A 260 13.69 0.50 -3.26
C GLU A 260 13.78 1.85 -4.00
N MET A 261 12.69 2.62 -4.00
CA MET A 261 12.61 3.97 -4.56
C MET A 261 12.83 5.06 -3.50
N GLY A 262 13.11 4.69 -2.25
CA GLY A 262 13.34 5.59 -1.13
C GLY A 262 12.09 6.14 -0.46
N HIS A 263 10.88 5.69 -0.81
CA HIS A 263 9.68 6.13 -0.12
C HIS A 263 9.62 5.55 1.30
N VAL A 264 9.15 6.39 2.23
CA VAL A 264 9.19 6.13 3.66
C VAL A 264 7.84 5.59 4.15
N GLY A 265 7.87 4.48 4.87
CA GLY A 265 6.69 3.91 5.53
C GLY A 265 6.33 4.60 6.84
N GLN A 266 5.23 4.15 7.44
CA GLN A 266 4.86 4.56 8.80
C GLN A 266 5.95 4.16 9.79
N SER A 267 6.14 4.99 10.82
CA SER A 267 7.09 4.72 11.89
C SER A 267 6.43 3.95 13.03
N SER A 268 7.20 3.13 13.73
CA SER A 268 6.76 2.40 14.92
C SER A 268 6.30 3.34 16.05
N GLY A 269 5.72 2.76 17.10
CA GLY A 269 5.70 3.41 18.40
C GLY A 269 7.12 3.76 18.88
N ILE A 270 7.25 4.76 19.76
CA ILE A 270 8.52 5.10 20.38
C ILE A 270 9.00 3.93 21.24
N PHE A 271 10.27 3.57 21.13
CA PHE A 271 10.94 2.70 22.09
C PHE A 271 12.14 3.43 22.69
N ASN A 272 12.28 3.33 24.01
CA ASN A 272 13.37 3.98 24.73
C ASN A 272 14.56 3.03 24.83
N LEU A 273 15.74 3.47 24.40
CA LEU A 273 17.01 2.78 24.62
C LEU A 273 17.78 3.47 25.73
N LYS A 274 18.22 2.74 26.75
CA LYS A 274 19.12 3.26 27.79
C LYS A 274 20.50 2.62 27.65
N ILE A 275 21.53 3.43 27.51
CA ILE A 275 22.94 2.99 27.54
C ILE A 275 23.49 3.22 28.95
N THR A 276 24.09 2.20 29.55
CA THR A 276 24.71 2.28 30.89
C THR A 276 26.13 1.73 30.89
N THR A 277 26.94 2.15 31.85
CA THR A 277 28.21 1.48 32.18
C THR A 277 28.00 -0.03 32.41
N PRO A 278 28.96 -0.89 31.99
CA PRO A 278 29.05 -2.26 32.46
C PRO A 278 29.20 -2.29 33.99
N ARG A 279 28.53 -3.22 34.66
CA ARG A 279 28.71 -3.41 36.11
C ARG A 279 30.14 -3.89 36.35
N SER A 280 30.95 -3.15 37.11
CA SER A 280 32.28 -3.59 37.52
C SER A 280 32.21 -4.95 38.23
N PRO A 281 33.15 -5.88 37.98
CA PRO A 281 33.24 -7.12 38.76
C PRO A 281 33.35 -6.76 40.24
N ARG A 282 32.57 -7.44 41.08
CA ARG A 282 32.70 -7.30 42.54
C ARG A 282 34.07 -7.85 42.91
N ALA A 283 34.95 -6.99 43.43
CA ALA A 283 36.24 -7.37 43.99
C ALA A 283 36.08 -8.28 45.20
#